data_AF-A0A955VWA4-F1
#
_entry.id   AF-A0A955VWA4-F1
#
_cell.length_a   1.000
_cell.length_b   1.000
_cell.length_c   1.000
_cell.angle_alpha   90.00
_cell.angle_beta   90.00
_cell.angle_gamma   90.00
#
_symmetry.space_group_name_H-M   'P 1'
#
loop_
_entity.id
_entity.type
_entity.pdbx_description
1 polymer ?
#
loop_
_entity_poly.entity_id
_entity_poly.type
_entity_poly.pdbx_seq_one_letter_code
_entity_poly.pdbx_strand_id
1 'polypeptide(L)'
;DYRLAPEHPYPAAAQDACRAALWVQQNAARYGADPSRLVVAGESAGANLALAVTVAASYRRPEPWAAAVFDAGVRPVLTFPACGMLQVTDPGRFIRRKPGMSRFVQSRLQEVEGGYLRGVHPGPGSLADPLCVLETAGPPERPLPPMFAPCGTADPLLDDTRRLGAALDRLGVPHEVRYYPGEVHAFHALYFREAARRCWRDHSAFWDRFPP
;
A
#
# COMPACT_ATOMS: atom_id res chain seq x y z
N ASP A 1 12.02 -8.43 -4.31
CA ASP A 1 13.32 -7.86 -4.70
C ASP A 1 13.09 -6.83 -5.80
N TYR A 2 12.59 -5.66 -5.42
CA TYR A 2 12.38 -4.54 -6.35
C TYR A 2 13.59 -3.61 -6.26
N ARG A 3 13.87 -2.84 -7.31
CA ARG A 3 14.97 -1.87 -7.30
C ARG A 3 14.80 -0.86 -6.17
N LEU A 4 15.84 -0.72 -5.34
CA LEU A 4 15.80 0.11 -4.15
C LEU A 4 16.27 1.53 -4.42
N ALA A 5 15.66 2.46 -3.69
CA ALA A 5 16.17 3.79 -3.51
C ALA A 5 17.34 3.77 -2.50
N PRO A 6 18.32 4.68 -2.64
CA PRO A 6 18.31 5.83 -3.55
C PRO A 6 18.91 5.53 -4.93
N GLU A 7 19.52 4.37 -5.17
CA GLU A 7 20.17 4.01 -6.45
C GLU A 7 19.18 4.02 -7.62
N HIS A 8 17.93 3.64 -7.35
CA HIS A 8 16.82 3.66 -8.30
C HIS A 8 15.62 4.41 -7.69
N PRO A 9 15.55 5.74 -7.88
CA PRO A 9 14.44 6.53 -7.36
C PRO A 9 13.12 6.22 -8.09
N TYR A 10 12.04 6.83 -7.61
CA TYR A 10 10.71 6.78 -8.22
C TYR A 10 10.80 7.11 -9.72
N PRO A 11 10.17 6.31 -10.61
CA PRO A 11 9.17 5.27 -10.32
C PRO A 11 9.70 3.83 -10.26
N ALA A 12 11.00 3.58 -10.04
CA ALA A 12 11.58 2.24 -10.23
C ALA A 12 10.90 1.12 -9.43
N ALA A 13 10.70 1.30 -8.12
CA ALA A 13 10.06 0.31 -7.27
C ALA A 13 8.57 0.09 -7.62
N ALA A 14 7.84 1.17 -7.94
CA ALA A 14 6.44 1.09 -8.36
C ALA A 14 6.27 0.38 -9.71
N GLN A 15 7.17 0.66 -10.64
CA GLN A 15 7.27 -0.03 -11.93
C GLN A 15 7.55 -1.53 -11.73
N ASP A 16 8.49 -1.88 -10.85
CA ASP A 16 8.83 -3.28 -10.58
C ASP A 16 7.67 -4.03 -9.91
N ALA A 17 6.97 -3.40 -8.96
CA ALA A 17 5.79 -3.98 -8.33
C ALA A 17 4.67 -4.26 -9.35
N CYS A 18 4.40 -3.31 -10.26
CA CYS A 18 3.42 -3.49 -11.34
C CYS A 18 3.82 -4.60 -12.32
N ARG A 19 5.09 -4.64 -12.72
CA ARG A 19 5.62 -5.70 -13.59
C ARG A 19 5.58 -7.06 -12.91
N ALA A 20 5.85 -7.14 -11.62
CA ALA A 20 5.78 -8.38 -10.86
C ALA A 20 4.33 -8.89 -10.77
N ALA A 21 3.36 -8.03 -10.47
CA ALA A 21 1.95 -8.41 -10.44
C ALA A 21 1.46 -8.93 -11.79
N LEU A 22 1.82 -8.24 -12.88
CA LEU A 22 1.55 -8.67 -14.25
C LEU A 22 2.17 -10.04 -14.55
N TRP A 23 3.45 -10.23 -14.22
CA TRP A 23 4.14 -11.49 -14.46
C TRP A 23 3.51 -12.64 -13.68
N VAL A 24 3.15 -12.43 -12.40
CA VAL A 24 2.48 -13.43 -11.58
C VAL A 24 1.14 -13.80 -12.20
N GLN A 25 0.30 -12.84 -12.56
CA GLN A 25 -0.99 -13.08 -13.23
C GLN A 25 -0.83 -13.96 -14.49
N GLN A 26 0.21 -13.71 -15.29
CA GLN A 26 0.46 -14.42 -16.54
C GLN A 26 1.09 -15.81 -16.36
N ASN A 27 1.81 -16.04 -15.25
CA ASN A 27 2.63 -17.24 -15.08
C ASN A 27 2.17 -18.14 -13.93
N ALA A 28 1.22 -17.71 -13.08
CA ALA A 28 0.77 -18.45 -11.90
C ALA A 28 0.40 -19.91 -12.20
N ALA A 29 -0.34 -20.16 -13.29
CA ALA A 29 -0.77 -21.50 -13.69
C ALA A 29 0.41 -22.46 -13.94
N ARG A 30 1.54 -21.95 -14.47
CA ARG A 30 2.76 -22.75 -14.70
C ARG A 30 3.37 -23.27 -13.39
N TYR A 31 3.11 -22.59 -12.28
CA TYR A 31 3.61 -22.95 -10.95
C TYR A 31 2.52 -23.60 -10.07
N GLY A 32 1.39 -24.01 -10.65
CA GLY A 32 0.29 -24.63 -9.93
C GLY A 32 -0.57 -23.68 -9.10
N ALA A 33 -0.42 -22.37 -9.29
CA ALA A 33 -1.27 -21.36 -8.67
C ALA A 33 -2.43 -20.95 -9.60
N ASP A 34 -3.55 -20.53 -9.01
CA ASP A 34 -4.71 -20.04 -9.76
C ASP A 34 -4.54 -18.54 -10.10
N PRO A 35 -4.41 -18.16 -11.38
CA PRO A 35 -4.22 -16.76 -11.77
C PRO A 35 -5.44 -15.87 -11.47
N SER A 36 -6.63 -16.44 -11.26
CA SER A 36 -7.82 -15.66 -10.89
C SER A 36 -7.81 -15.19 -9.43
N ARG A 37 -6.90 -15.71 -8.61
CA ARG A 37 -6.84 -15.56 -7.14
C ARG A 37 -5.66 -14.70 -6.69
N LEU A 38 -5.33 -13.64 -7.45
CA LEU A 38 -4.18 -12.79 -7.16
C LEU A 38 -4.39 -11.98 -5.88
N VAL A 39 -3.51 -12.11 -4.90
CA VAL A 39 -3.50 -11.25 -3.71
C VAL A 39 -2.27 -10.36 -3.72
N VAL A 40 -2.44 -9.09 -3.37
CA VAL A 40 -1.33 -8.13 -3.29
C VAL A 40 -1.19 -7.67 -1.84
N ALA A 41 0.00 -7.82 -1.26
CA ALA A 41 0.25 -7.46 0.13
C ALA A 41 1.56 -6.69 0.26
N GLY A 42 1.66 -5.85 1.28
CA GLY A 42 2.88 -5.13 1.59
C GLY A 42 2.82 -4.44 2.94
N GLU A 43 3.99 -4.12 3.47
CA GLU A 43 4.18 -3.47 4.76
C GLU A 43 4.96 -2.17 4.57
N SER A 44 4.58 -1.09 5.26
CA SER A 44 5.32 0.17 5.26
C SER A 44 5.50 0.74 3.83
N ALA A 45 6.71 0.86 3.31
CA ALA A 45 6.95 1.21 1.91
C ALA A 45 6.36 0.19 0.92
N GLY A 46 6.36 -1.09 1.27
CA GLY A 46 5.70 -2.15 0.50
C GLY A 46 4.18 -2.00 0.45
N ALA A 47 3.55 -1.45 1.50
CA ALA A 47 2.11 -1.17 1.49
C ALA A 47 1.75 -0.06 0.48
N ASN A 48 2.64 0.92 0.28
CA ASN A 48 2.51 1.89 -0.81
C ASN A 48 2.54 1.18 -2.16
N LEU A 49 3.52 0.32 -2.40
CA LEU A 49 3.63 -0.44 -3.66
C LEU A 49 2.43 -1.36 -3.90
N ALA A 50 1.93 -2.04 -2.86
CA ALA A 50 0.74 -2.87 -2.92
C ALA A 50 -0.50 -2.05 -3.32
N LEU A 51 -0.65 -0.86 -2.72
CA LEU A 51 -1.72 0.06 -3.07
C LEU A 51 -1.54 0.64 -4.48
N ALA A 52 -0.31 0.92 -4.91
CA ALA A 52 -0.02 1.40 -6.27
C ALA A 52 -0.39 0.37 -7.35
N VAL A 53 -0.09 -0.92 -7.14
CA VAL A 53 -0.54 -2.01 -8.01
C VAL A 53 -2.06 -2.09 -8.04
N THR A 54 -2.70 -1.98 -6.87
CA THR A 54 -4.16 -2.02 -6.75
C THR A 54 -4.82 -0.86 -7.50
N VAL A 55 -4.30 0.36 -7.34
CA VAL A 55 -4.76 1.54 -8.08
C VAL A 55 -4.54 1.35 -9.58
N ALA A 56 -3.38 0.82 -10.01
CA ALA A 56 -3.10 0.56 -11.42
C ALA A 56 -4.02 -0.52 -12.03
N ALA A 57 -4.48 -1.48 -11.25
CA ALA A 57 -5.40 -2.52 -11.70
C ALA A 57 -6.85 -2.02 -11.82
N SER A 58 -7.26 -1.06 -10.98
CA SER A 58 -8.64 -0.56 -10.89
C SER A 58 -8.89 0.74 -11.64
N TYR A 59 -7.85 1.58 -11.79
CA TYR A 59 -7.88 2.85 -12.50
C TYR A 59 -6.92 2.82 -13.68
N ARG A 60 -7.37 3.14 -14.89
CA ARG A 60 -6.44 3.24 -16.03
C ARG A 60 -5.51 4.44 -15.84
N ARG A 61 -4.20 4.17 -15.74
CA ARG A 61 -3.18 5.20 -15.45
C ARG A 61 -2.49 5.70 -16.73
N PRO A 62 -2.00 6.95 -16.75
CA PRO A 62 -1.27 7.48 -17.90
C PRO A 62 0.13 6.88 -18.04
N GLU A 63 0.75 6.42 -16.95
CA GLU A 63 2.08 5.82 -17.00
C GLU A 63 2.03 4.45 -17.72
N PRO A 64 2.85 4.21 -18.77
CA PRO A 64 2.75 2.99 -19.57
C PRO A 64 2.88 1.68 -18.77
N TRP A 65 3.73 1.67 -17.73
CA TRP A 65 3.93 0.51 -16.88
C TRP A 65 2.74 0.21 -15.97
N ALA A 66 1.98 1.22 -15.57
CA ALA A 66 0.76 1.07 -14.79
C ALA A 66 -0.45 0.78 -15.70
N ALA A 67 -0.52 1.44 -16.86
CA ALA A 67 -1.49 1.13 -17.91
C ALA A 67 -1.43 -0.34 -18.33
N ALA A 68 -0.23 -0.92 -18.44
CA ALA A 68 -0.05 -2.34 -18.76
C ALA A 68 -0.69 -3.28 -17.74
N VAL A 69 -0.73 -2.92 -16.45
CA VAL A 69 -1.43 -3.70 -15.40
C VAL A 69 -2.93 -3.70 -15.68
N PHE A 70 -3.50 -2.52 -15.96
CA PHE A 70 -4.90 -2.40 -16.34
C PHE A 70 -5.18 -3.16 -17.64
N ASP A 71 -4.44 -2.90 -18.71
CA ASP A 71 -4.71 -3.45 -20.05
C ASP A 71 -4.59 -4.98 -20.10
N ALA A 72 -3.67 -5.56 -19.32
CA ALA A 72 -3.53 -7.01 -19.21
C ALA A 72 -4.61 -7.68 -18.34
N GLY A 73 -5.53 -6.91 -17.75
CA GLY A 73 -6.61 -7.46 -16.93
C GLY A 73 -6.15 -7.97 -15.57
N VAL A 74 -5.01 -7.49 -15.06
CA VAL A 74 -4.56 -7.82 -13.70
C VAL A 74 -5.65 -7.42 -12.71
N ARG A 75 -6.05 -8.36 -11.85
CA ARG A 75 -7.16 -8.14 -10.92
C ARG A 75 -6.82 -8.79 -9.58
N PRO A 76 -6.27 -8.01 -8.63
CA PRO A 76 -6.19 -8.46 -7.26
C PRO A 76 -7.60 -8.76 -6.74
N VAL A 77 -7.75 -9.86 -6.02
CA VAL A 77 -8.99 -10.23 -5.33
C VAL A 77 -8.97 -9.78 -3.86
N LEU A 78 -7.77 -9.54 -3.30
CA LEU A 78 -7.55 -8.96 -1.98
C LEU A 78 -6.31 -8.08 -1.99
N THR A 79 -6.33 -7.00 -1.21
CA THR A 79 -5.15 -6.17 -0.95
C THR A 79 -4.89 -5.99 0.55
N PHE A 80 -3.64 -6.17 0.98
CA PHE A 80 -3.21 -5.99 2.37
C PHE A 80 -2.13 -4.92 2.52
N PRO A 81 -2.52 -3.63 2.61
CA PRO A 81 -1.58 -2.55 2.89
C PRO A 81 -1.42 -2.38 4.41
N ALA A 82 -0.37 -2.96 4.99
CA ALA A 82 -0.09 -2.88 6.42
C ALA A 82 0.77 -1.65 6.75
N CYS A 83 0.29 -0.81 7.68
CA CYS A 83 0.99 0.36 8.24
C CYS A 83 1.79 1.18 7.21
N GLY A 84 1.17 1.56 6.10
CA GLY A 84 1.87 2.10 4.94
C GLY A 84 2.22 3.59 4.99
N MET A 85 3.31 3.96 4.32
CA MET A 85 3.54 5.36 3.92
C MET A 85 2.91 5.57 2.54
N LEU A 86 1.62 5.89 2.51
CA LEU A 86 0.79 5.85 1.30
C LEU A 86 0.77 7.17 0.52
N GLN A 87 1.39 8.21 1.06
CA GLN A 87 1.77 9.44 0.36
C GLN A 87 3.21 9.79 0.73
N VAL A 88 4.12 9.78 -0.24
CA VAL A 88 5.55 10.06 -0.03
C VAL A 88 5.91 11.51 -0.31
N THR A 89 5.11 12.26 -1.08
CA THR A 89 5.43 13.65 -1.49
C THR A 89 5.25 14.74 -0.42
N ASP A 90 4.70 14.41 0.75
CA ASP A 90 4.56 15.35 1.87
C ASP A 90 4.72 14.63 3.22
N PRO A 91 5.87 14.03 3.53
CA PRO A 91 6.06 13.35 4.81
C PRO A 91 6.03 14.33 5.99
N GLY A 92 6.28 15.63 5.72
CA GLY A 92 6.16 16.71 6.68
C GLY A 92 4.80 16.76 7.37
N ARG A 93 3.73 16.23 6.76
CA ARG A 93 2.40 16.12 7.38
C ARG A 93 2.42 15.38 8.71
N PHE A 94 3.24 14.35 8.84
CA PHE A 94 3.35 13.56 10.07
C PHE A 94 3.97 14.38 11.20
N ILE A 95 4.97 15.20 10.86
CA ILE A 95 5.65 16.09 11.80
C ILE A 95 4.69 17.19 12.27
N ARG A 96 3.97 17.82 11.33
CA ARG A 96 2.97 18.87 11.62
C ARG A 96 1.87 18.37 12.55
N ARG A 97 1.41 17.13 12.39
CA ARG A 97 0.35 16.53 13.22
C ARG A 97 0.84 15.97 14.56
N LYS A 98 2.15 15.69 14.71
CA LYS A 98 2.73 15.20 15.96
C LYS A 98 3.97 16.03 16.35
N PRO A 99 3.80 17.24 16.90
CA PRO A 99 4.89 18.16 17.24
C PRO A 99 5.92 17.62 18.25
N GLY A 100 5.62 16.49 18.93
CA GLY A 100 6.54 15.79 19.83
C GLY A 100 7.24 14.55 19.23
N MET A 101 7.18 14.36 17.92
CA MET A 101 7.85 13.24 17.24
C MET A 101 9.37 13.34 17.42
N SER A 102 10.04 12.22 17.75
CA SER A 102 11.50 12.24 17.95
C SER A 102 12.25 12.60 16.66
N ARG A 103 13.38 13.32 16.79
CA ARG A 103 14.21 13.71 15.65
C ARG A 103 14.68 12.50 14.82
N PHE A 104 14.89 11.36 15.46
CA PHE A 104 15.23 10.11 14.78
C PHE A 104 14.11 9.68 13.82
N VAL A 105 12.85 9.66 14.27
CA VAL A 105 11.72 9.27 13.42
C VAL A 105 11.50 10.30 12.31
N GLN A 106 11.65 11.60 12.60
CA GLN A 106 11.57 12.66 11.59
C GLN A 106 12.61 12.45 10.47
N SER A 107 13.88 12.18 10.84
CA SER A 107 14.96 11.89 9.88
C SER A 107 14.64 10.69 9.00
N ARG A 108 14.10 9.61 9.59
CA ARG A 108 13.69 8.43 8.82
C ARG A 108 12.60 8.73 7.80
N LEU A 109 11.57 9.51 8.17
CA LEU A 109 10.51 9.91 7.25
C LEU A 109 11.04 10.78 6.09
N GLN A 110 11.95 11.70 6.39
CA GLN A 110 12.59 12.56 5.39
C GLN A 110 13.56 11.79 4.49
N GLU A 111 14.27 10.78 5.01
CA GLU A 111 15.14 9.91 4.23
C GLU A 111 14.34 9.04 3.25
N VAL A 112 13.15 8.57 3.63
CA VAL A 112 12.28 7.83 2.71
C VAL A 112 11.87 8.72 1.54
N GLU A 113 11.41 9.94 1.80
CA GLU A 113 11.10 10.90 0.73
C GLU A 113 12.34 11.25 -0.10
N GLY A 114 13.42 11.69 0.55
CA GLY A 114 14.64 12.14 -0.13
C GLY A 114 15.31 11.04 -0.94
N GLY A 115 15.28 9.80 -0.46
CA GLY A 115 15.79 8.64 -1.18
C GLY A 115 14.85 8.20 -2.30
N TYR A 116 13.56 8.04 -2.00
CA TYR A 116 12.58 7.52 -2.95
C TYR A 116 12.31 8.51 -4.08
N LEU A 117 12.13 9.78 -3.79
CA LEU A 117 11.89 10.80 -4.81
C LEU A 117 13.19 11.30 -5.42
N ARG A 118 14.26 11.47 -4.65
CA ARG A 118 15.59 11.92 -5.12
C ARG A 118 15.53 13.14 -6.06
N GLY A 119 14.71 14.13 -5.68
CA GLY A 119 14.48 15.36 -6.46
C GLY A 119 13.49 15.22 -7.63
N VAL A 120 12.93 14.03 -7.84
CA VAL A 120 11.74 13.87 -8.69
C VAL A 120 10.56 14.54 -7.99
N HIS A 121 9.78 15.30 -8.74
CA HIS A 121 8.55 15.92 -8.27
C HIS A 121 7.38 15.30 -9.06
N PRO A 122 6.84 14.15 -8.59
CA PRO A 122 5.71 13.52 -9.25
C PRO A 122 4.52 14.47 -9.26
N GLY A 123 3.81 14.52 -10.39
CA GLY A 123 2.59 15.31 -10.50
C GLY A 123 1.46 14.77 -9.61
N PRO A 124 0.39 15.55 -9.38
CA PRO A 124 -0.80 15.08 -8.71
C PRO A 124 -1.34 13.80 -9.34
N GLY A 125 -1.75 12.85 -8.50
CA GLY A 125 -2.27 11.55 -8.96
C GLY A 125 -1.19 10.56 -9.42
N SER A 126 0.09 10.84 -9.17
CA SER A 126 1.14 9.84 -9.38
C SER A 126 1.00 8.65 -8.41
N LEU A 127 1.58 7.52 -8.82
CA LEU A 127 1.65 6.32 -7.98
C LEU A 127 2.77 6.36 -6.92
N ALA A 128 3.44 7.50 -6.72
CA ALA A 128 4.19 7.74 -5.49
C ALA A 128 3.24 7.95 -4.30
N ASP A 129 2.04 8.46 -4.58
CA ASP A 129 1.00 8.76 -3.61
C ASP A 129 -0.32 8.05 -3.96
N PRO A 130 -0.35 6.71 -4.00
CA PRO A 130 -1.54 5.96 -4.39
C PRO A 130 -2.76 6.27 -3.52
N LEU A 131 -2.57 6.66 -2.25
CA LEU A 131 -3.67 7.12 -1.40
C LEU A 131 -4.29 8.43 -1.92
N CYS A 132 -3.49 9.39 -2.39
CA CYS A 132 -4.02 10.63 -2.94
C CYS A 132 -4.83 10.40 -4.22
N VAL A 133 -4.49 9.36 -5.00
CA VAL A 133 -5.34 8.91 -6.11
C VAL A 133 -6.70 8.45 -5.58
N LEU A 134 -6.72 7.57 -4.57
CA LEU A 134 -7.97 7.07 -3.98
C LEU A 134 -8.78 8.16 -3.27
N GLU A 135 -8.15 9.21 -2.74
CA GLU A 135 -8.86 10.33 -2.10
C GLU A 135 -9.59 11.22 -3.11
N THR A 136 -9.06 11.33 -4.33
CA THR A 136 -9.53 12.31 -5.33
C THR A 136 -10.23 11.68 -6.53
N ALA A 137 -10.04 10.38 -6.77
CA ALA A 137 -10.63 9.70 -7.92
C ALA A 137 -12.16 9.56 -7.80
N GLY A 138 -12.82 9.52 -8.96
CA GLY A 138 -14.19 9.03 -9.09
C GLY A 138 -14.29 7.52 -8.88
N PRO A 139 -15.46 6.93 -9.17
CA PRO A 139 -15.63 5.47 -9.18
C PRO A 139 -14.57 4.81 -10.08
N PRO A 140 -13.99 3.68 -9.66
CA PRO A 140 -12.99 3.00 -10.46
C PRO A 140 -13.60 2.33 -11.70
N GLU A 141 -12.83 2.23 -12.80
CA GLU A 141 -13.29 1.53 -14.00
C GLU A 141 -13.40 0.01 -13.78
N ARG A 142 -12.66 -0.54 -12.80
CA ARG A 142 -12.82 -1.91 -12.31
C ARG A 142 -12.89 -1.91 -10.79
N PRO A 143 -13.71 -2.78 -10.16
CA PRO A 143 -13.85 -2.82 -8.72
C PRO A 143 -12.49 -2.87 -8.01
N LEU A 144 -12.33 -2.05 -6.97
CA LEU A 144 -11.22 -2.20 -6.03
C LEU A 144 -11.45 -3.49 -5.21
N PRO A 145 -10.40 -4.26 -4.91
CA PRO A 145 -10.50 -5.45 -4.07
C PRO A 145 -10.81 -5.07 -2.62
N PRO A 146 -11.43 -5.96 -1.85
CA PRO A 146 -11.50 -5.81 -0.41
C PRO A 146 -10.12 -5.63 0.22
N MET A 147 -10.03 -4.80 1.25
CA MET A 147 -8.76 -4.46 1.89
C MET A 147 -8.74 -4.69 3.40
N PHE A 148 -7.65 -5.26 3.90
CA PHE A 148 -7.37 -5.30 5.35
C PHE A 148 -6.11 -4.50 5.65
N ALA A 149 -6.25 -3.44 6.43
CA ALA A 149 -5.19 -2.47 6.73
C ALA A 149 -4.96 -2.38 8.25
N PRO A 150 -3.99 -3.13 8.81
CA PRO A 150 -3.63 -3.05 10.21
C PRO A 150 -2.63 -1.91 10.48
N CYS A 151 -2.77 -1.23 11.61
CA CYS A 151 -1.78 -0.26 12.08
C CYS A 151 -1.77 -0.15 13.61
N GLY A 152 -0.58 0.02 14.18
CA GLY A 152 -0.44 0.29 15.61
C GLY A 152 -0.74 1.75 15.94
N THR A 153 -1.35 2.05 17.10
CA THR A 153 -1.72 3.43 17.42
C THR A 153 -0.54 4.32 17.82
N ALA A 154 0.64 3.74 18.08
CA ALA A 154 1.87 4.49 18.33
C ALA A 154 2.70 4.72 17.05
N ASP A 155 2.29 4.13 15.92
CA ASP A 155 2.93 4.26 14.61
C ASP A 155 2.88 5.72 14.09
N PRO A 156 4.00 6.32 13.65
CA PRO A 156 3.98 7.63 13.00
C PRO A 156 3.11 7.68 11.73
N LEU A 157 2.90 6.56 11.03
CA LEU A 157 2.13 6.45 9.79
C LEU A 157 0.63 6.18 10.00
N LEU A 158 0.17 6.14 11.26
CA LEU A 158 -1.23 5.87 11.61
C LEU A 158 -2.24 6.70 10.81
N ASP A 159 -1.90 7.96 10.54
CA ASP A 159 -2.79 8.87 9.82
C ASP A 159 -3.00 8.50 8.36
N ASP A 160 -2.02 7.89 7.68
CA ASP A 160 -2.24 7.38 6.33
C ASP A 160 -3.18 6.17 6.34
N THR A 161 -3.10 5.33 7.37
CA THR A 161 -4.03 4.20 7.52
C THR A 161 -5.46 4.69 7.79
N ARG A 162 -5.62 5.76 8.57
CA ARG A 162 -6.92 6.42 8.78
C ARG A 162 -7.48 7.05 7.51
N ARG A 163 -6.64 7.76 6.76
CA ARG A 163 -7.00 8.37 5.47
C ARG A 163 -7.39 7.31 4.44
N LEU A 164 -6.68 6.18 4.40
CA LEU A 164 -7.05 5.05 3.56
C LEU A 164 -8.45 4.55 3.91
N GLY A 165 -8.76 4.34 5.19
CA GLY A 165 -10.11 3.95 5.62
C GLY A 165 -11.19 4.91 5.11
N ALA A 166 -10.99 6.22 5.30
CA ALA A 166 -11.94 7.23 4.82
C ALA A 166 -12.09 7.24 3.28
N ALA A 167 -11.00 7.01 2.53
CA ALA A 167 -11.07 6.89 1.07
C ALA A 167 -11.84 5.64 0.63
N LEU A 168 -11.62 4.51 1.32
CA LEU A 168 -12.33 3.25 1.05
C LEU A 168 -13.82 3.33 1.40
N ASP A 169 -14.18 3.98 2.52
CA ASP A 169 -15.56 4.30 2.89
C ASP A 169 -16.25 5.10 1.78
N ARG A 170 -15.61 6.19 1.33
CA ARG A 170 -16.13 7.06 0.26
C ARG A 170 -16.34 6.31 -1.05
N LEU A 171 -15.44 5.39 -1.38
CA LEU A 171 -15.48 4.58 -2.59
C LEU A 171 -16.37 3.33 -2.47
N GLY A 172 -16.93 3.06 -1.29
CA GLY A 172 -17.77 1.88 -1.04
C GLY A 172 -17.01 0.54 -1.13
N VAL A 173 -15.70 0.55 -0.84
CA VAL A 173 -14.85 -0.65 -0.91
C VAL A 173 -14.99 -1.45 0.38
N PRO A 174 -15.30 -2.76 0.34
CA PRO A 174 -15.30 -3.60 1.53
C PRO A 174 -13.94 -3.60 2.19
N HIS A 175 -13.84 -3.27 3.47
CA HIS A 175 -12.55 -3.20 4.12
C HIS A 175 -12.62 -3.38 5.64
N GLU A 176 -11.46 -3.64 6.23
CA GLU A 176 -11.24 -3.57 7.66
C GLU A 176 -9.96 -2.78 7.94
N VAL A 177 -10.10 -1.57 8.47
CA VAL A 177 -8.97 -0.85 9.06
C VAL A 177 -8.92 -1.19 10.54
N ARG A 178 -7.85 -1.86 10.98
CA ARG A 178 -7.71 -2.33 12.36
C ARG A 178 -6.59 -1.58 13.08
N TYR A 179 -6.94 -0.98 14.21
CA TYR A 179 -6.00 -0.27 15.07
C TYR A 179 -5.63 -1.11 16.29
N TYR A 180 -4.32 -1.24 16.54
CA TYR A 180 -3.79 -2.02 17.67
C TYR A 180 -3.22 -1.07 18.74
N PRO A 181 -3.90 -0.95 19.90
CA PRO A 181 -3.54 0.05 20.91
C PRO A 181 -2.10 -0.09 21.41
N GLY A 182 -1.37 1.02 21.43
CA GLY A 182 0.01 1.11 21.93
C GLY A 182 1.07 0.49 21.01
N GLU A 183 0.66 -0.19 19.94
CA GLU A 183 1.57 -0.89 19.05
C GLU A 183 2.34 0.08 18.14
N VAL A 184 3.59 -0.27 17.87
CA VAL A 184 4.52 0.54 17.06
C VAL A 184 4.43 0.18 15.57
N HIS A 185 5.20 0.89 14.75
CA HIS A 185 5.36 0.58 13.34
C HIS A 185 5.81 -0.89 13.13
N ALA A 186 5.23 -1.56 12.13
CA ALA A 186 5.51 -2.95 11.79
C ALA A 186 5.34 -3.98 12.93
N PHE A 187 4.52 -3.67 13.97
CA PHE A 187 4.37 -4.55 15.14
C PHE A 187 3.96 -5.99 14.80
N HIS A 188 3.25 -6.22 13.70
CA HIS A 188 2.75 -7.54 13.29
C HIS A 188 3.87 -8.51 12.88
N ALA A 189 5.07 -8.01 12.55
CA ALA A 189 6.26 -8.84 12.34
C ALA A 189 6.86 -9.34 13.67
N LEU A 190 6.52 -8.72 14.80
CA LEU A 190 7.02 -9.07 16.14
C LEU A 190 6.17 -10.17 16.76
N TYR A 191 6.21 -11.40 16.22
CA TYR A 191 5.34 -12.53 16.61
C TYR A 191 5.35 -12.91 18.10
N PHE A 192 6.37 -12.51 18.86
CA PHE A 192 6.41 -12.67 20.31
C PHE A 192 5.40 -11.79 21.04
N ARG A 193 4.90 -10.72 20.41
CA ARG A 193 3.86 -9.83 20.95
C ARG A 193 2.48 -10.46 20.76
N GLU A 194 1.64 -10.36 21.79
CA GLU A 194 0.26 -10.84 21.71
C GLU A 194 -0.54 -10.11 20.63
N ALA A 195 -0.38 -8.79 20.52
CA ALA A 195 -1.04 -7.98 19.51
C ALA A 195 -0.67 -8.41 18.08
N ALA A 196 0.58 -8.81 17.84
CA ALA A 196 1.01 -9.33 16.54
C ALA A 196 0.26 -10.62 16.17
N ARG A 197 0.19 -11.58 17.10
CA ARG A 197 -0.58 -12.82 16.91
C ARG A 197 -2.07 -12.55 16.71
N ARG A 198 -2.63 -11.57 17.43
CA ARG A 198 -4.00 -11.11 17.22
C ARG A 198 -4.19 -10.52 15.82
N CYS A 199 -3.26 -9.68 15.35
CA CYS A 199 -3.30 -9.12 14.00
C CYS A 199 -3.36 -10.19 12.92
N TRP A 200 -2.56 -11.25 13.05
CA TRP A 200 -2.61 -12.36 12.09
C TRP A 200 -3.90 -13.18 12.15
N ARG A 201 -4.51 -13.33 13.33
CA ARG A 201 -5.85 -13.93 13.44
C ARG A 201 -6.92 -13.06 12.78
N ASP A 202 -6.89 -11.75 13.01
CA ASP A 202 -7.82 -10.80 12.40
C ASP A 202 -7.67 -10.81 10.87
N HIS A 203 -6.42 -10.83 10.37
CA HIS A 203 -6.12 -10.97 8.95
C HIS A 203 -6.69 -12.27 8.36
N SER A 204 -6.49 -13.41 9.02
CA SER A 204 -7.06 -14.70 8.59
C SER A 204 -8.58 -14.65 8.58
N ALA A 205 -9.21 -14.09 9.61
CA ALA A 205 -10.66 -13.96 9.66
C ALA A 205 -11.20 -13.05 8.55
N PHE A 206 -10.44 -12.01 8.15
CA PHE A 206 -10.79 -11.20 6.98
C PHE A 206 -10.66 -12.00 5.68
N TRP A 207 -9.55 -12.71 5.51
CA TRP A 207 -9.31 -13.59 4.36
C TRP A 207 -10.44 -14.60 4.17
N ASP A 208 -10.91 -15.23 5.25
CA ASP A 208 -11.97 -16.25 5.19
C ASP A 208 -13.33 -15.69 4.77
N ARG A 209 -13.60 -14.39 4.97
CA ARG A 209 -14.84 -13.73 4.50
C ARG A 209 -14.80 -13.36 3.03
N PHE A 210 -13.60 -13.26 2.45
CA PHE A 210 -13.37 -12.92 1.06
C PHE A 210 -12.45 -13.97 0.45
N PRO A 211 -12.89 -15.23 0.36
CA PRO A 211 -12.03 -16.28 -0.17
C PRO A 211 -11.58 -15.86 -1.57
N PRO A 212 -10.25 -15.80 -1.81
CA PRO A 212 -9.73 -15.41 -3.11
C PRO A 212 -10.22 -16.36 -4.17
#